data_AF-A0A0F9NHW7-F1
#
_entry.id   AF-A0A0F9NHW7-F1
#
_cell.length_a   1.000
_cell.length_b   1.000
_cell.length_c   1.000
_cell.angle_alpha   90.00
_cell.angle_beta   90.00
_cell.angle_gamma   90.00
#
_symmetry.space_group_name_H-M   'P 1'
#
loop_
_entity.id
_entity.type
_entity.pdbx_description
1 polymer ?
#
loop_
_entity_poly.entity_id
_entity_poly.type
_entity_poly.pdbx_seq_one_letter_code
_entity_poly.pdbx_strand_id
1 'polypeptide(L)' 'MDIPSVKNEDQYKALRDKGFSKEKSARIANTPNASKKGGNAKPYEEWTKHELYEQAQKVGIEGRSSMNKRN' A
#
# COMPACT_ATOMS: atom_id res chain seq x y z
N MET A 1 2.98 -19.88 22.09
CA MET A 1 3.07 -19.36 20.72
C MET A 1 3.63 -17.95 20.79
N ASP A 2 4.93 -17.78 20.62
CA ASP A 2 5.53 -16.45 20.46
C ASP A 2 5.21 -15.92 19.07
N ILE A 3 4.27 -14.97 19.01
CA ILE A 3 4.11 -14.08 17.89
C ILE A 3 4.70 -12.74 18.32
N PRO A 4 5.75 -12.23 17.66
CA PRO A 4 6.29 -10.91 17.99
C PRO A 4 5.18 -9.87 17.75
N SER A 5 4.67 -9.34 18.86
CA SER A 5 3.66 -8.27 19.01
C SER A 5 2.72 -8.10 17.81
N VAL A 6 1.65 -8.90 17.77
CA VAL A 6 0.52 -8.63 16.87
C VAL A 6 -0.36 -7.56 17.51
N LYS A 7 -0.58 -6.44 16.80
CA LYS A 7 -1.33 -5.28 17.33
C LYS A 7 -2.83 -5.54 17.45
N ASN A 8 -3.40 -6.41 16.62
CA ASN A 8 -4.81 -6.78 16.65
C ASN A 8 -4.97 -8.31 16.62
N GLU A 9 -4.98 -8.92 17.80
CA GLU A 9 -5.03 -10.38 17.95
C GLU A 9 -6.34 -11.00 17.45
N ASP A 10 -7.47 -10.32 17.65
CA ASP A 10 -8.78 -10.82 17.22
C ASP A 10 -8.88 -10.87 15.70
N GLN A 11 -8.43 -9.81 15.02
CA GLN A 11 -8.34 -9.79 13.56
C GLN A 11 -7.37 -10.85 13.04
N TYR A 12 -6.25 -11.07 13.72
CA TYR A 12 -5.30 -12.13 13.38
C TYR A 12 -5.95 -13.51 13.46
N LYS A 13 -6.63 -13.84 14.56
CA LYS A 13 -7.32 -15.12 14.76
C LYS A 13 -8.40 -15.33 13.69
N ALA A 14 -9.25 -14.33 13.46
CA ALA A 14 -10.28 -14.39 12.42
C ALA A 14 -9.70 -14.62 11.02
N LEU A 15 -8.53 -14.07 10.70
CA LEU A 15 -7.84 -14.33 9.43
C LEU A 15 -7.24 -15.74 9.37
N ARG A 16 -6.73 -16.27 10.49
CA ARG A 16 -6.25 -17.65 10.60
C ARG A 16 -7.37 -18.66 10.39
N ASP A 17 -8.54 -18.42 10.97
CA ASP A 17 -9.72 -19.28 10.80
C ASP A 17 -10.25 -19.28 9.36
N LYS A 18 -10.06 -18.16 8.65
CA LYS A 18 -10.33 -18.03 7.21
C LYS A 18 -9.27 -18.70 6.32
N GLY A 19 -8.27 -19.37 6.89
CA GLY A 19 -7.23 -20.11 6.16
C GLY A 19 -6.03 -19.26 5.72
N PHE A 20 -5.85 -18.04 6.21
CA PHE A 20 -4.71 -17.20 5.83
C PHE A 20 -3.42 -17.68 6.51
N SER A 21 -2.28 -17.52 5.83
CA SER A 21 -0.98 -17.87 6.41
C SER A 21 -0.65 -16.99 7.62
N LYS A 22 0.16 -17.52 8.55
CA LYS A 22 0.55 -16.83 9.80
C LYS A 22 1.10 -15.43 9.52
N GLU A 23 1.97 -15.34 8.54
CA GLU A 23 2.62 -14.10 8.14
C GLU A 23 1.63 -13.10 7.53
N LYS A 24 0.76 -13.55 6.62
CA LYS A 24 -0.24 -12.69 5.98
C LYS A 24 -1.22 -12.13 7.01
N SER A 25 -1.69 -12.97 7.93
CA SER A 25 -2.56 -12.54 9.04
C SER A 25 -1.88 -11.52 9.93
N ALA A 26 -0.59 -11.74 10.27
CA ALA A 26 0.17 -10.81 11.11
C ALA A 26 0.36 -9.44 10.43
N ARG A 27 0.68 -9.39 9.13
CA ARG A 27 0.83 -8.12 8.39
C ARG A 27 -0.47 -7.30 8.38
N ILE A 28 -1.60 -7.95 8.12
CA ILE A 28 -2.90 -7.28 8.10
C ILE A 28 -3.27 -6.78 9.50
N ALA A 29 -3.14 -7.62 10.52
CA ALA A 29 -3.43 -7.26 11.91
C ALA A 29 -2.52 -6.15 12.47
N ASN A 30 -1.29 -6.04 11.96
CA ASN A 30 -0.33 -5.00 12.37
C ASN A 30 -0.49 -3.68 11.63
N THR A 31 -1.30 -3.64 10.56
CA THR A 31 -1.48 -2.46 9.71
C THR A 31 -2.93 -1.98 9.79
N PRO A 32 -3.32 -1.32 10.90
CA PRO A 32 -4.65 -0.72 11.00
C PRO A 32 -4.83 0.33 9.91
N ASN A 33 -6.05 0.47 9.40
CA ASN A 33 -6.43 1.42 8.36
C ASN A 33 -5.72 1.22 7.00
N ALA A 34 -5.19 0.03 6.69
CA ALA A 34 -4.60 -0.24 5.37
C ALA A 34 -5.54 0.17 4.20
N SER A 35 -6.83 -0.16 4.30
CA SER A 35 -7.85 0.20 3.31
C SER A 35 -8.22 1.69 3.30
N LYS A 36 -7.99 2.42 4.41
CA LYS A 36 -8.23 3.88 4.49
C LYS A 36 -7.02 4.70 4.06
N LYS A 37 -5.81 4.17 4.28
CA LYS A 37 -4.53 4.77 3.86
C LYS A 37 -4.28 4.59 2.36
N GLY A 38 -4.80 3.53 1.74
CA GLY A 38 -4.75 3.30 0.29
C GLY A 38 -6.11 3.49 -0.39
N GLY A 39 -6.13 3.54 -1.72
CA GLY A 39 -7.36 3.46 -2.53
C GLY A 39 -8.09 4.76 -2.86
N ASN A 40 -7.75 5.88 -2.23
CA ASN A 40 -8.33 7.20 -2.56
C ASN A 40 -7.55 7.97 -3.63
N ALA A 41 -6.51 7.37 -4.20
CA ALA A 41 -5.78 7.99 -5.31
C ALA A 41 -6.59 7.81 -6.59
N LYS A 42 -6.80 8.90 -7.33
CA LYS A 42 -7.33 8.85 -8.69
C LYS A 42 -6.42 7.97 -9.59
N PRO A 43 -6.96 7.32 -10.64
CA PRO A 43 -6.16 6.55 -11.60
C PRO A 43 -5.05 7.40 -12.22
N TYR A 44 -3.90 6.82 -12.56
CA TYR A 44 -2.76 7.59 -13.12
C TYR A 44 -3.10 8.32 -14.43
N GLU A 45 -4.08 7.81 -15.17
CA GLU A 45 -4.65 8.41 -16.36
C GLU A 45 -5.28 9.78 -16.09
N GLU A 46 -5.79 10.02 -14.88
CA GLU A 46 -6.37 11.28 -14.43
C GLU A 46 -5.36 12.22 -13.77
N TRP A 47 -4.10 11.79 -13.61
CA TRP A 47 -3.05 12.65 -13.05
C TRP A 47 -2.55 13.63 -14.11
N THR A 48 -2.29 14.86 -13.68
CA THR A 48 -1.61 15.84 -14.53
C THR A 48 -0.15 15.42 -14.73
N LYS A 49 0.48 15.93 -15.81
CA LYS A 49 1.92 15.73 -16.03
C LYS A 49 2.75 16.19 -14.82
N HIS A 50 2.33 17.27 -14.16
CA HIS A 50 3.00 17.79 -12.97
C HIS A 50 2.93 16.80 -11.80
N GLU A 51 1.75 16.28 -11.47
CA GLU A 51 1.60 15.28 -10.40
C GLU A 51 2.42 14.00 -10.68
N LEU A 52 2.44 13.55 -11.94
CA LEU A 52 3.27 12.42 -12.35
C LEU A 52 4.78 12.73 -12.21
N TYR A 53 5.19 13.94 -12.54
CA TYR A 53 6.58 14.39 -12.40
C TYR A 53 7.02 14.44 -10.92
N GLU A 54 6.21 15.03 -10.04
CA GLU A 54 6.46 15.09 -8.60
C GLU A 54 6.55 13.68 -7.99
N GLN A 55 5.63 12.80 -8.37
CA GLN A 55 5.67 11.41 -7.93
C GLN A 55 6.91 10.69 -8.45
N ALA A 56 7.29 10.90 -9.71
CA ALA A 56 8.51 10.35 -10.30
C ALA A 56 9.78 10.84 -9.58
N GLN A 57 9.82 12.10 -9.13
CA GLN A 57 10.90 12.60 -8.30
C GLN A 57 10.93 11.91 -6.93
N LYS A 58 9.77 11.75 -6.28
CA LYS A 58 9.66 11.11 -4.96
C LYS A 58 10.13 9.66 -4.96
N VAL A 59 9.86 8.92 -6.03
CA VAL A 59 10.28 7.51 -6.17
C VAL A 59 11.65 7.33 -6.83
N GLY A 60 12.30 8.42 -7.27
CA GLY A 60 13.65 8.38 -7.83
C GLY A 60 13.74 7.92 -9.28
N ILE A 61 12.73 8.19 -10.12
CA ILE A 61 12.80 7.88 -11.56
C ILE A 61 13.78 8.84 -12.26
N GLU A 62 14.83 8.28 -12.83
CA GLU A 62 15.78 9.00 -13.67
C GLU A 62 15.19 9.35 -15.04
N GLY A 63 15.70 10.40 -15.68
CA GLY A 63 15.17 10.86 -16.98
C GLY A 63 13.75 11.45 -16.93
N ARG A 64 13.10 11.53 -15.77
CA ARG A 64 11.74 12.08 -15.55
C ARG A 64 11.50 13.44 -16.23
N SER A 65 12.52 14.30 -16.33
CA SER A 65 12.42 15.61 -16.97
C SER A 65 12.18 15.53 -18.48
N SER A 66 12.56 14.42 -19.12
CA SER A 66 12.29 14.16 -20.54
C SER A 66 10.95 13.43 -20.76
N MET A 67 10.31 12.94 -19.70
CA MET A 67 9.06 12.20 -19.80
C MET A 67 7.87 13.12 -20.06
N ASN A 68 6.99 12.69 -20.95
CA ASN A 68 5.74 13.37 -21.25
C ASN A 68 4.56 12.43 -20.97
N LYS A 69 3.48 12.98 -20.41
CA LYS A 69 2.21 12.27 -20.33
C LYS A 69 1.67 12.14 -21.76
N ARG A 70 1.44 10.90 -22.21
CA ARG A 70 0.65 10.63 -23.42
C ARG A 70 -0.81 10.60 -22.98
N ASN A 71 -1.64 11.42 -23.61
CA ASN A 71 -3.08 11.42 -23.39
C ASN A 71 -3.74 10.33 -24.24
#